data_AF-A0A0F3GQS4-F1
#
_entry.id   AF-A0A0F3GQS4-F1
#
_cell.length_a   1.000
_cell.length_b   1.000
_cell.length_c   1.000
_cell.angle_alpha   90.00
_cell.angle_beta   90.00
_cell.angle_gamma   90.00
#
_symmetry.space_group_name_H-M   'P 1'
#
loop_
_entity.id
_entity.type
_entity.pdbx_description
1 polymer ?
#
loop_
_entity_poly.entity_id
_entity_poly.type
_entity_poly.pdbx_seq_one_letter_code
_entity_poly.pdbx_strand_id
1 'polypeptide(L)'
;MFMKSSKKKKLKKQKEDTPINVNIEMTGKNMTVNSGLIPILNFMKKLKFSGVLRNNISIEQGSNSTYDIVDIIQMVIVSIIAGATAMTHIGVICNDEVIRKRA
;
A
#
# COMPACT_ATOMS: atom_id res chain seq x y z
N MET A 1 -39.81 -34.87 38.78
CA MET A 1 -39.65 -34.59 37.33
C MET A 1 -38.90 -33.26 37.20
N PHE A 2 -37.87 -33.20 36.34
CA PHE A 2 -37.08 -32.01 35.92
C PHE A 2 -36.17 -31.36 36.99
N MET A 3 -34.91 -30.96 36.75
CA MET A 3 -33.97 -31.08 35.63
C MET A 3 -32.57 -30.77 36.21
N LYS A 4 -31.54 -31.59 35.96
CA LYS A 4 -30.15 -31.27 36.37
C LYS A 4 -29.57 -30.23 35.39
N SER A 5 -29.07 -29.11 35.92
CA SER A 5 -28.39 -28.07 35.14
C SER A 5 -27.03 -28.59 34.64
N SER A 6 -26.91 -28.74 33.32
CA SER A 6 -25.68 -29.19 32.64
C SER A 6 -24.61 -28.10 32.70
N LYS A 7 -23.48 -28.36 33.39
CA LYS A 7 -22.27 -27.54 33.30
C LYS A 7 -21.78 -27.51 31.86
N LYS A 8 -21.89 -26.37 31.18
CA LYS A 8 -21.27 -26.12 29.87
C LYS A 8 -19.74 -26.30 30.01
N LYS A 9 -19.18 -27.35 29.40
CA LYS A 9 -17.73 -27.49 29.20
C LYS A 9 -17.26 -26.31 28.35
N LYS A 10 -16.41 -25.45 28.90
CA LYS A 10 -15.72 -24.40 28.13
C LYS A 10 -14.86 -25.09 27.07
N LEU A 11 -15.12 -24.84 25.79
CA LEU A 11 -14.21 -25.21 24.71
C LEU A 11 -12.86 -24.54 24.98
N LYS A 12 -11.78 -25.33 24.96
CA LYS A 12 -10.41 -24.79 25.01
C LYS A 12 -10.23 -23.86 23.82
N LYS A 13 -10.03 -22.56 24.08
CA LYS A 13 -9.58 -21.58 23.07
C LYS A 13 -8.30 -22.14 22.46
N GLN A 14 -8.28 -22.32 21.14
CA GLN A 14 -7.04 -22.63 20.40
C GLN A 14 -6.03 -21.52 20.73
N LYS A 15 -4.78 -21.89 21.01
CA LYS A 15 -3.70 -20.91 21.19
C LYS A 15 -3.63 -20.10 19.90
N GLU A 16 -3.96 -18.82 20.00
CA GLU A 16 -3.65 -17.83 18.98
C GLU A 16 -2.13 -17.86 18.80
N ASP A 17 -1.65 -18.20 17.60
CA ASP A 17 -0.24 -18.25 17.29
C ASP A 17 0.38 -16.92 17.70
N THR A 18 1.26 -16.96 18.70
CA THR A 18 1.91 -15.76 19.21
C THR A 18 2.70 -15.17 18.05
N PRO A 19 2.45 -13.91 17.63
CA PRO A 19 3.13 -13.35 16.48
C PRO A 19 4.64 -13.37 16.76
N ILE A 20 5.38 -14.09 15.93
CA ILE A 20 6.85 -14.10 15.98
C ILE A 20 7.28 -12.68 15.63
N ASN A 21 7.82 -11.96 16.61
CA ASN A 21 8.35 -10.62 16.39
C ASN A 21 9.71 -10.75 15.68
N VAL A 22 9.67 -10.81 14.35
CA VAL A 22 10.85 -10.79 13.50
C VAL A 22 11.30 -9.35 13.34
N ASN A 23 12.49 -9.03 13.85
CA ASN A 23 13.10 -7.73 13.59
C ASN A 23 13.73 -7.77 12.19
N ILE A 24 13.18 -6.98 11.26
CA ILE A 24 13.63 -6.93 9.87
C ILE A 24 14.47 -5.66 9.69
N GLU A 25 15.77 -5.82 9.46
CA GLU A 25 16.68 -4.72 9.17
C GLU A 25 16.89 -4.55 7.65
N MET A 26 16.72 -3.33 7.16
CA MET A 26 16.83 -2.97 5.74
C MET A 26 18.13 -2.17 5.50
N THR A 27 19.28 -2.83 5.65
CA THR A 27 20.61 -2.18 5.61
C THR A 27 21.18 -2.00 4.19
N GLY A 28 20.55 -2.57 3.17
CA GLY A 28 21.00 -2.46 1.78
C GLY A 28 20.57 -1.15 1.10
N LYS A 29 21.37 -0.70 0.12
CA LYS A 29 21.06 0.49 -0.68
C LYS A 29 19.74 0.30 -1.44
N ASN A 30 18.82 1.24 -1.29
CA ASN A 30 17.46 1.16 -1.86
C ASN A 30 16.67 -0.08 -1.40
N MET A 31 16.91 -0.56 -0.17
CA MET A 31 16.04 -1.54 0.47
C MET A 31 15.09 -0.82 1.40
N THR A 32 13.82 -0.83 1.02
CA THR A 32 12.68 -0.40 1.82
C THR A 32 11.62 -1.48 1.74
N VAL A 33 10.67 -1.45 2.68
CA VAL A 33 9.50 -2.35 2.65
C VAL A 33 8.70 -2.24 1.34
N ASN A 34 8.80 -1.10 0.65
CA ASN A 34 8.11 -0.84 -0.61
C ASN A 34 8.97 -1.07 -1.87
N SER A 35 10.23 -1.51 -1.73
CA SER A 35 11.14 -1.69 -2.87
C SER A 35 10.64 -2.74 -3.88
N GLY A 36 9.75 -3.64 -3.44
CA GLY A 36 9.02 -4.56 -4.32
C GLY A 36 8.11 -3.87 -5.36
N LEU A 37 7.85 -2.57 -5.23
CA LEU A 37 7.08 -1.78 -6.20
C LEU A 37 7.94 -1.26 -7.38
N ILE A 38 9.28 -1.35 -7.31
CA ILE A 38 10.16 -0.91 -8.39
C ILE A 38 9.80 -1.56 -9.75
N PRO A 39 9.60 -2.89 -9.84
CA PRO A 39 9.20 -3.53 -11.09
C PRO A 39 7.88 -2.98 -11.64
N ILE A 40 6.93 -2.63 -10.77
CA ILE A 40 5.63 -2.05 -11.15
C ILE A 40 5.82 -0.65 -11.75
N LEU A 41 6.61 0.21 -11.09
CA LEU A 41 6.94 1.54 -11.61
C LEU A 41 7.62 1.45 -12.98
N ASN A 42 8.58 0.52 -13.13
CA ASN A 42 9.25 0.29 -14.41
C ASN A 42 8.29 -0.22 -15.50
N PHE A 43 7.35 -1.09 -15.13
CA PHE A 43 6.32 -1.58 -16.05
C PHE A 43 5.39 -0.45 -16.51
N MET A 44 4.90 0.39 -15.59
CA MET A 44 4.09 1.57 -15.91
C MET A 44 4.84 2.53 -16.85
N LYS A 45 6.13 2.76 -16.61
CA LYS A 45 6.98 3.55 -17.50
C LYS A 45 7.09 2.95 -18.89
N LYS A 46 7.29 1.62 -19.00
CA LYS A 46 7.34 0.92 -20.30
C LYS A 46 6.02 1.00 -21.06
N LEU A 47 4.89 0.97 -20.36
CA LEU A 47 3.57 1.17 -20.95
C LEU A 47 3.29 2.62 -21.36
N LYS A 48 4.18 3.57 -21.04
CA LYS A 48 3.93 5.01 -21.17
C LYS A 48 2.64 5.43 -20.48
N PHE A 49 2.36 4.82 -19.32
CA PHE A 49 1.08 4.93 -18.63
C PHE A 49 0.68 6.39 -18.36
N SER A 50 1.60 7.22 -17.87
CA SER A 50 1.35 8.65 -17.63
C SER A 50 1.01 9.39 -18.93
N GLY A 51 1.63 9.03 -20.06
CA GLY A 51 1.29 9.61 -21.37
C GLY A 51 -0.12 9.23 -21.83
N VAL A 52 -0.52 7.98 -21.61
CA VAL A 52 -1.90 7.53 -21.88
C VAL A 52 -2.89 8.32 -21.02
N LEU A 53 -2.62 8.52 -19.73
CA LEU A 53 -3.48 9.30 -18.85
C LEU A 53 -3.55 10.77 -19.30
N ARG A 54 -2.43 11.41 -19.60
CA ARG A 54 -2.39 12.81 -20.10
C ARG A 54 -3.19 12.99 -21.38
N ASN A 55 -3.19 11.99 -22.26
CA ASN A 55 -3.93 12.06 -23.53
C ASN A 55 -5.44 11.85 -23.37
N ASN A 56 -5.90 11.23 -22.28
CA ASN A 56 -7.31 10.87 -22.09
C ASN A 56 -7.99 11.63 -20.94
N ILE A 57 -7.24 12.32 -20.09
CA ILE A 57 -7.76 13.06 -18.95
C ILE A 57 -7.45 14.54 -19.18
N SER A 58 -8.49 15.31 -19.44
CA SER A 58 -8.43 16.77 -19.50
C SER A 58 -9.05 17.34 -18.23
N ILE A 59 -8.22 17.59 -17.22
CA ILE A 59 -8.62 18.31 -16.00
C ILE A 59 -7.82 19.61 -15.98
N GLU A 60 -8.51 20.74 -15.98
CA GLU A 60 -7.85 22.04 -15.87
C GLU A 60 -7.17 22.14 -14.51
N GLN A 61 -5.86 22.34 -14.53
CA GLN A 61 -5.07 22.50 -13.33
C GLN A 61 -5.09 23.98 -12.93
N GLY A 62 -5.54 24.27 -11.71
CA GLY A 62 -5.49 25.62 -11.17
C GLY A 62 -4.06 26.09 -10.94
N SER A 63 -3.81 27.40 -11.01
CA SER A 63 -2.48 28.02 -10.83
C SER A 63 -1.81 27.72 -9.49
N ASN A 64 -2.58 27.26 -8.50
CA ASN A 64 -2.11 26.95 -7.16
C ASN A 64 -1.80 25.45 -6.96
N SER A 65 -1.88 24.65 -8.02
CA SER A 65 -1.68 23.21 -7.90
C SER A 65 -0.20 22.85 -7.84
N THR A 66 0.24 22.27 -6.72
CA THR A 66 1.61 21.78 -6.54
C THR A 66 1.85 20.43 -7.22
N TYR A 67 0.78 19.68 -7.52
CA TYR A 67 0.86 18.32 -8.04
C TYR A 67 0.05 18.17 -9.32
N ASP A 68 0.64 17.51 -10.31
CA ASP A 68 -0.05 17.12 -11.53
C ASP A 68 -1.05 15.99 -11.25
N ILE A 69 -2.24 16.08 -11.86
CA ILE A 69 -3.31 15.11 -11.63
C ILE A 69 -2.93 13.69 -12.08
N VAL A 70 -2.13 13.57 -13.12
CA VAL A 70 -1.66 12.26 -13.62
C VAL A 70 -0.68 11.64 -12.62
N ASP A 71 0.17 12.45 -12.01
CA ASP A 71 1.11 11.99 -10.99
C ASP A 71 0.35 11.53 -9.74
N ILE A 72 -0.70 12.26 -9.35
CA ILE A 72 -1.61 11.85 -8.26
C ILE A 72 -2.27 10.51 -8.56
N ILE A 73 -2.84 10.34 -9.76
CA ILE A 73 -3.49 9.08 -10.16
C ILE A 73 -2.50 7.91 -10.10
N GLN A 74 -1.30 8.10 -10.63
CA GLN A 74 -0.26 7.09 -10.62
C GLN A 74 0.17 6.73 -9.19
N MET A 75 0.36 7.73 -8.32
CA MET A 75 0.66 7.51 -6.89
C MET A 75 -0.42 6.68 -6.20
N VAL A 76 -1.70 7.02 -6.40
CA VAL A 76 -2.82 6.29 -5.81
C VAL A 76 -2.84 4.83 -6.27
N ILE A 77 -2.67 4.58 -7.57
CA ILE A 77 -2.65 3.20 -8.11
C ILE A 77 -1.50 2.40 -7.50
N VAL A 78 -0.29 2.96 -7.47
CA VAL A 78 0.89 2.30 -6.89
C VAL A 78 0.67 1.99 -5.41
N SER A 79 0.09 2.92 -4.65
CA SER A 79 -0.21 2.70 -3.24
C SER A 79 -1.29 1.64 -3.00
N ILE A 80 -2.32 1.57 -3.85
CA ILE A 80 -3.33 0.50 -3.77
C ILE A 80 -2.69 -0.86 -4.03
N ILE A 81 -1.81 -0.98 -5.01
CA ILE A 81 -1.08 -2.23 -5.29
C ILE A 81 -0.20 -2.62 -4.10
N ALA A 82 0.37 -1.64 -3.40
CA ALA A 82 1.12 -1.87 -2.16
C ALA A 82 0.23 -2.24 -0.95
N GLY A 83 -1.09 -2.28 -1.11
CA GLY A 83 -2.04 -2.62 -0.04
C GLY A 83 -2.52 -1.43 0.79
N ALA A 84 -2.40 -0.19 0.30
CA ALA A 84 -2.97 0.97 0.97
C ALA A 84 -4.50 0.89 0.99
N THR A 85 -5.09 0.93 2.19
CA THR A 85 -6.54 0.94 2.42
C THR A 85 -7.07 2.30 2.90
N ALA A 86 -6.16 3.24 3.21
CA ALA A 86 -6.47 4.57 3.70
C ALA A 86 -5.51 5.62 3.12
N MET A 87 -5.96 6.88 3.05
CA MET A 87 -5.17 7.98 2.48
C MET A 87 -3.85 8.23 3.24
N THR A 88 -3.83 7.96 4.55
CA THR A 88 -2.62 8.05 5.37
C THR A 88 -1.54 7.06 4.91
N HIS A 89 -1.92 5.85 4.50
CA HIS A 89 -0.99 4.83 3.99
C HIS A 89 -0.40 5.25 2.64
N ILE A 90 -1.21 5.89 1.78
CA ILE A 90 -0.76 6.46 0.51
C ILE A 90 0.37 7.45 0.78
N GLY A 91 0.18 8.40 1.72
CA GLY A 91 1.21 9.36 2.10
C GLY A 91 2.53 8.72 2.56
N VAL A 92 2.47 7.61 3.30
CA VAL A 92 3.67 6.86 3.73
C VAL A 92 4.41 6.24 2.54
N ILE A 93 3.69 5.55 1.65
CA ILE A 93 4.27 4.88 0.48
C ILE A 93 4.87 5.91 -0.49
N CYS A 94 4.19 7.02 -0.68
CA CYS A 94 4.63 8.11 -1.54
C CYS A 94 5.89 8.82 -1.03
N ASN A 95 6.06 8.89 0.29
CA ASN A 95 7.26 9.44 0.92
C ASN A 95 8.40 8.42 1.07
N ASP A 96 8.19 7.16 0.68
CA ASP A 96 9.25 6.17 0.60
C ASP A 96 10.36 6.66 -0.36
N GLU A 97 11.60 6.64 0.12
CA GLU A 97 12.73 7.21 -0.62
C GLU A 97 12.97 6.52 -1.96
N VAL A 98 12.75 5.21 -2.02
CA VAL A 98 12.98 4.41 -3.24
C VAL A 98 11.89 4.67 -4.27
N ILE A 99 10.65 4.86 -3.80
CA ILE A 99 9.52 5.20 -4.65
C ILE A 99 9.67 6.61 -5.18
N ARG A 100 9.93 7.60 -4.32
CA ARG A 100 10.06 9.01 -4.71
C ARG A 100 11.19 9.28 -5.70
N LYS A 101 12.29 8.52 -5.65
CA LYS A 101 13.41 8.65 -6.61
C LYS A 101 13.12 8.06 -8.00
N ARG A 102 12.01 7.33 -8.15
CA ARG A 102 11.71 6.48 -9.32
C ARG A 102 10.34 6.77 -9.95
N ALA A 103 9.40 7.29 -9.15
CA ALA A 103 8.16 7.91 -9.60
C ALA A 103 8.47 9.26 -10.25
#